data_AF-A0A355ZZR9-F1
#
_entry.id   AF-A0A355ZZR9-F1
#
_cell.length_a   1.000
_cell.length_b   1.000
_cell.length_c   1.000
_cell.angle_alpha   90.00
_cell.angle_beta   90.00
_cell.angle_gamma   90.00
#
_symmetry.space_group_name_H-M   'P 1'
#
loop_
_entity.id
_entity.type
_entity.pdbx_description
1 polymer ?
#
loop_
_entity_poly.entity_id
_entity_poly.type
_entity_poly.pdbx_seq_one_letter_code
_entity_poly.pdbx_strand_id
1 'polypeptide(L)' 'MRLALIGCGLIGTSATWAMKQAGVLDTVVAYNRHIASAEKAVDIGAADCVAETMREAVEGADAV' A
#
# COMPACT_ATOMS: atom_id res chain seq x y z
N MET A 1 5.26 -10.66 4.70
CA MET A 1 4.41 -10.62 3.49
C MET A 1 4.53 -9.27 2.79
N ARG A 2 4.71 -9.27 1.47
CA ARG A 2 4.68 -8.08 0.60
C ARG A 2 3.29 -7.88 0.01
N LEU A 3 2.66 -6.75 0.33
CA LEU A 3 1.32 -6.39 -0.15
C LEU A 3 1.38 -5.27 -1.20
N ALA A 4 0.64 -5.43 -2.29
CA ALA A 4 0.39 -4.36 -3.26
C ALA A 4 -0.95 -3.66 -2.95
N LEU A 5 -0.93 -2.52 -2.27
CA LEU A 5 -2.14 -1.76 -1.98
C LEU A 5 -2.64 -1.02 -3.23
N ILE A 6 -3.64 -1.60 -3.90
CA ILE A 6 -4.29 -0.97 -5.07
C ILE A 6 -5.55 -0.23 -4.62
N GLY A 7 -5.49 1.10 -4.64
CA GLY A 7 -6.57 1.97 -4.17
C GLY A 7 -6.35 2.43 -2.73
N CYS A 8 -5.81 3.64 -2.59
CA CYS A 8 -5.42 4.23 -1.30
C CYS A 8 -6.55 5.06 -0.68
N GLY A 9 -7.74 4.45 -0.58
CA GLY A 9 -8.93 5.07 0.02
C GLY A 9 -9.10 4.71 1.50
N LEU A 10 -10.29 5.00 2.06
CA LEU A 10 -10.59 4.70 3.46
C LEU A 10 -10.41 3.20 3.78
N ILE A 11 -11.02 2.31 2.99
CA ILE A 11 -11.05 0.87 3.29
C ILE A 11 -9.66 0.24 3.17
N GLY A 12 -9.05 0.32 1.99
CA GLY A 12 -7.75 -0.30 1.72
C GLY A 12 -6.68 0.18 2.70
N THR A 13 -6.56 1.50 2.87
CA THR A 13 -5.57 2.08 3.76
C THR A 13 -5.81 1.72 5.23
N SER A 14 -7.06 1.68 5.70
CA SER A 14 -7.37 1.31 7.09
C SER A 14 -7.01 -0.15 7.38
N ALA A 15 -7.35 -1.06 6.47
CA ALA A 15 -7.03 -2.48 6.61
C ALA A 15 -5.51 -2.70 6.59
N THR A 16 -4.82 -2.13 5.60
CA THR A 16 -3.36 -2.21 5.48
C THR A 16 -2.65 -1.62 6.69
N TRP A 17 -3.09 -0.45 7.18
CA TRP A 17 -2.51 0.16 8.38
C TRP A 17 -2.66 -0.72 9.62
N ALA A 18 -3.84 -1.30 9.85
CA ALA A 18 -4.07 -2.23 10.94
C ALA A 18 -3.20 -3.50 10.83
N MET A 19 -3.10 -4.08 9.63
CA MET A 19 -2.26 -5.25 9.38
C MET A 19 -0.77 -4.97 9.59
N LYS A 20 -0.31 -3.78 9.19
CA LYS A 20 1.07 -3.34 9.38
C LYS A 20 1.39 -3.13 10.86
N GLN A 21 0.48 -2.50 11.61
CA GLN A 21 0.60 -2.36 13.07
C GLN A 21 0.56 -3.71 13.81
N ALA A 22 -0.13 -4.70 13.26
CA ALA A 22 -0.16 -6.07 13.79
C ALA A 22 1.07 -6.91 13.38
N GLY A 23 2.02 -6.37 12.61
CA GLY A 23 3.22 -7.08 12.16
C GLY A 23 2.95 -8.16 11.11
N VAL A 24 1.82 -8.11 10.40
CA VAL A 24 1.45 -9.08 9.35
C VAL A 24 2.15 -8.76 8.02
N LEU A 25 2.41 -7.48 7.78
CA LEU A 25 2.96 -6.95 6.53
C LEU A 25 4.41 -6.50 6.76
N ASP A 26 5.32 -7.03 5.96
CA ASP A 26 6.73 -6.61 5.98
C ASP A 26 6.95 -5.40 5.08
N THR A 27 6.22 -5.34 3.96
CA THR A 27 6.35 -4.27 2.97
C THR A 27 5.03 -4.06 2.27
N VAL A 28 4.67 -2.79 2.09
CA VAL A 28 3.47 -2.35 1.40
C VAL A 28 3.86 -1.38 0.29
N VAL A 29 3.55 -1.74 -0.96
CA VAL A 29 3.70 -0.86 -2.11
C VAL A 29 2.34 -0.30 -2.49
N ALA A 30 2.18 1.01 -2.41
CA ALA A 30 0.92 1.68 -2.67
C ALA A 30 0.84 2.17 -4.13
N TYR A 31 -0.30 1.90 -4.77
CA TYR A 31 -0.67 2.52 -6.03
C TYR A 31 -2.08 3.09 -5.95
N ASN A 32 -2.24 4.28 -6.52
CA ASN A 32 -3.55 4.88 -6.71
C ASN A 32 -3.56 5.70 -7.99
N ARG A 33 -4.72 5.78 -8.66
CA ARG A 33 -4.89 6.61 -9.86
C ARG A 33 -4.51 8.07 -9.62
N HIS A 34 -4.79 8.58 -8.43
CA HIS A 34 -4.32 9.89 -7.97
C HIS A 34 -3.18 9.69 -6.97
N ILE A 35 -1.97 10.08 -7.36
CA ILE A 35 -0.74 9.83 -6.59
C ILE A 35 -0.80 10.38 -5.16
N ALA A 36 -1.47 11.52 -4.96
CA ALA A 36 -1.63 12.15 -3.65
C ALA A 36 -2.22 11.23 -2.57
N SER A 37 -3.09 10.28 -2.93
CA SER A 37 -3.62 9.32 -1.96
C SER A 37 -2.60 8.24 -1.58
N ALA A 38 -1.75 7.81 -2.51
CA ALA A 38 -0.68 6.85 -2.25
C ALA A 38 0.44 7.50 -1.42
N GLU A 39 0.82 8.74 -1.74
CA GLU A 39 1.74 9.55 -0.94
C GLU A 39 1.20 9.71 0.49
N LYS A 40 -0.08 10.04 0.64
CA LYS A 40 -0.70 10.15 1.96
C LYS A 40 -0.67 8.84 2.74
N ALA A 41 -0.85 7.70 2.08
CA ALA A 41 -0.75 6.39 2.73
C ALA A 41 0.67 6.12 3.26
N VAL A 42 1.71 6.58 2.55
CA VAL A 42 3.10 6.54 3.04
C VAL A 42 3.29 7.50 4.22
N ASP A 43 2.81 8.74 4.13
CA ASP A 43 2.96 9.75 5.19
C ASP A 43 2.40 9.30 6.54
N ILE A 44 1.29 8.56 6.54
CA ILE A 44 0.65 8.06 7.77
C ILE A 44 1.20 6.69 8.22
N GLY A 45 2.18 6.14 7.50
CA GLY A 45 2.81 4.85 7.79
C GLY A 45 1.99 3.62 7.38
N ALA A 46 0.94 3.78 6.58
CA ALA A 46 0.16 2.66 6.04
C ALA A 46 0.89 1.96 4.87
N ALA A 47 1.72 2.68 4.12
CA ALA A 47 2.54 2.14 3.03
C ALA A 47 4.04 2.45 3.22
N ASP A 48 4.92 1.74 2.52
CA ASP A 48 6.38 1.96 2.58
C ASP A 48 6.87 2.79 1.39
N CYS A 49 6.29 2.57 0.21
CA CYS A 49 6.61 3.34 -0.99
C CYS A 49 5.39 3.46 -1.90
N VAL A 50 5.49 4.39 -2.85
CA VAL A 50 4.52 4.59 -3.93
C VAL A 50 5.08 3.99 -5.20
N ALA A 51 4.24 3.25 -5.93
CA ALA A 51 4.51 2.83 -7.31
C ALA A 51 3.86 3.77 -8.31
N GLU A 52 4.52 4.03 -9.43
CA GLU A 52 4.01 4.87 -10.53
C GLU A 52 2.99 4.13 -11.39
N THR A 53 3.07 2.79 -11.42
CA THR A 53 2.18 1.95 -12.21
C THR A 53 1.64 0.76 -11.41
N MET A 54 0.47 0.26 -11.80
CA MET A 54 -0.07 -0.99 -11.22
C MET A 54 0.89 -2.16 -11.40
N ARG A 55 1.60 -2.23 -12.54
CA ARG A 55 2.55 -3.31 -12.83
C ARG A 55 3.68 -3.34 -11.80
N GLU A 56 4.25 -2.18 -11.53
CA GLU A 56 5.30 -2.01 -10.51
C GLU A 56 4.78 -2.36 -9.12
N ALA A 57 3.56 -1.94 -8.77
CA ALA A 57 2.97 -2.20 -7.47
C ALA A 57 2.84 -3.71 -7.17
N VAL A 58 2.39 -4.50 -8.14
CA VAL A 58 2.13 -5.94 -7.97
C VAL A 58 3.39 -6.80 -8.16
N GLU A 59 4.52 -6.21 -8.58
CA GLU A 59 5.73 -6.97 -8.84
C GLU A 59 6.30 -7.57 -7.55
N GLY A 60 6.34 -8.91 -7.53
CA GLY A 60 6.77 -9.71 -6.38
C GLY A 60 5.82 -9.67 -5.17
N ALA A 61 4.60 -9.16 -5.32
CA ALA A 61 3.63 -9.12 -4.22
C ALA A 61 3.07 -10.52 -3.91
N ASP A 62 2.97 -10.84 -2.63
CA ASP A 62 2.34 -12.07 -2.13
C ASP A 62 0.80 -11.96 -2.17
N ALA A 63 0.29 -10.73 -2.07
CA ALA A 63 -1.13 -10.38 -2.10
C ALA A 63 -1.36 -8.97 -2.68
N VAL A 64 -2.60 -8.70 -3.09
CA VAL A 64 -3.06 -7.41 -3.65
C VAL A 64 -4.27 -6.94 -2.86
#